data_AF-A0A183A9F5-F1
#
_entry.id   AF-A0A183A9F5-F1
#
_cell.length_a   1.000
_cell.length_b   1.000
_cell.length_c   1.000
_cell.angle_alpha   90.00
_cell.angle_beta   90.00
_cell.angle_gamma   90.00
#
_symmetry.space_group_name_H-M   'P 1'
#
loop_
_entity.id
_entity.type
_entity.pdbx_description
1 polymer ?
#
loop_
_entity_poly.entity_id
_entity_poly.type
_entity_poly.pdbx_seq_one_letter_code
_entity_poly.pdbx_strand_id
1 'polypeptide(L)'
;MTVLLRTAVLVWLNTCVVFFIVSADDPPEPPSTAHIQTPLPSVCESDDPLGMISGSIADWQITASSTYPSTWAKGCSEANARLFRENGMAWCAKFKSSSEWLQIDLGVRALVTGIMTQGRGDGSEWVTSFMVSYSDDAIHWKFITDQYANQKIFEGNTDSFTVKHNYLDEPIKARFVKIHTYTWHNHPSLRVELVGCQPCKQLLGIPPYARFAASSSRGKRAQRSCMPEYGHYLSNKGWCPKRQDSEFPLIQKN
;
A
#
# COMPACT_ATOMS: atom_id res chain seq x y z
N MET A 1 -46.68 6.18 18.95
CA MET A 1 -45.44 5.39 19.13
C MET A 1 -45.22 4.65 17.82
N THR A 2 -44.42 5.22 16.92
CA THR A 2 -44.23 4.67 15.56
C THR A 2 -42.75 4.42 15.41
N VAL A 3 -42.36 3.14 15.42
CA VAL A 3 -40.97 2.70 15.22
C VAL A 3 -40.67 2.87 13.73
N LEU A 4 -39.84 3.85 13.39
CA LEU A 4 -39.33 4.04 12.01
C LEU A 4 -38.14 3.10 11.79
N LEU A 5 -38.39 2.00 11.08
CA LEU A 5 -37.33 1.14 10.56
C LEU A 5 -36.50 1.92 9.52
N ARG A 6 -35.19 2.05 9.78
CA ARG A 6 -34.22 2.55 8.77
C ARG A 6 -33.82 1.39 7.87
N THR A 7 -34.11 1.50 6.58
CA THR A 7 -33.65 0.54 5.56
C THR A 7 -32.31 1.00 5.00
N ALA A 8 -31.27 0.17 5.18
CA ALA A 8 -30.00 0.33 4.49
C ALA A 8 -30.11 -0.32 3.10
N VAL A 9 -29.84 0.43 2.03
CA VAL A 9 -29.73 -0.12 0.68
C VAL A 9 -28.25 -0.35 0.39
N LEU A 10 -27.86 -1.62 0.26
CA LEU A 10 -26.53 -1.98 -0.24
C LEU A 10 -26.49 -1.76 -1.76
N VAL A 11 -25.64 -0.85 -2.22
CA VAL A 11 -25.24 -0.79 -3.63
C VAL A 11 -23.82 -1.32 -3.74
N TRP A 12 -23.67 -2.47 -4.39
CA TRP A 12 -22.35 -3.03 -4.69
C TRP A 12 -21.73 -2.28 -5.87
N LEU A 13 -20.69 -1.48 -5.60
CA LEU A 13 -19.76 -1.01 -6.63
C LEU A 13 -18.39 -1.65 -6.36
N ASN A 14 -17.84 -2.21 -7.42
CA ASN A 14 -16.99 -3.41 -7.38
C ASN A 14 -15.54 -3.18 -6.93
N THR A 15 -15.23 -2.24 -6.02
CA THR A 15 -13.85 -2.11 -5.51
C THR A 15 -13.65 -1.43 -4.14
N CYS A 16 -14.64 -0.84 -3.49
CA CYS A 16 -14.55 -0.36 -2.11
C CYS A 16 -15.97 -0.14 -1.54
N VAL A 17 -16.20 -0.53 -0.28
CA VAL A 17 -17.48 -0.27 0.40
C VAL A 17 -17.54 1.20 0.79
N VAL A 18 -18.49 1.95 0.21
CA VAL A 18 -18.80 3.34 0.60
C VAL A 18 -20.15 3.35 1.30
N PHE A 19 -20.18 3.80 2.55
CA PHE A 19 -21.43 4.01 3.29
C PHE A 19 -22.00 5.40 2.94
N PHE A 20 -23.22 5.43 2.41
CA PHE A 20 -24.03 6.66 2.37
C PHE A 20 -25.03 6.63 3.52
N ILE A 21 -25.03 7.67 4.34
CA ILE A 21 -26.12 7.94 5.27
C ILE A 21 -27.05 8.94 4.58
N VAL A 22 -28.19 8.47 4.08
CA VAL A 22 -29.24 9.37 3.59
C VAL A 22 -30.13 9.73 4.78
N SER A 23 -30.12 11.01 5.17
CA SER A 23 -31.06 11.55 6.14
C SER A 23 -32.27 12.11 5.38
N ALA A 24 -33.46 11.59 5.64
CA ALA A 24 -34.69 12.09 5.05
C ALA A 24 -35.17 13.32 5.82
N ASP A 25 -34.59 14.50 5.55
CA ASP A 25 -35.14 15.82 5.94
C ASP A 25 -34.42 16.98 5.20
N ASP A 26 -33.99 16.78 3.95
CA ASP A 26 -33.39 17.86 3.15
C ASP A 26 -34.47 18.63 2.34
N PRO A 27 -34.54 19.98 2.44
CA PRO A 27 -35.43 20.79 1.62
C PRO A 27 -34.99 20.79 0.14
N PRO A 28 -35.91 21.03 -0.82
CA PRO A 28 -35.60 20.91 -2.25
C PRO A 28 -34.50 21.89 -2.69
N GLU A 29 -33.41 21.35 -3.25
CA GLU A 29 -32.30 22.13 -3.78
C GLU A 29 -32.72 22.96 -5.03
N PRO A 30 -32.17 24.19 -5.20
CA PRO A 30 -32.30 24.95 -6.44
C PRO A 30 -31.56 24.28 -7.61
N PRO A 31 -31.90 24.59 -8.87
CA PRO A 31 -31.48 23.81 -10.02
C PRO A 31 -29.96 23.74 -10.19
N SER A 32 -29.46 22.51 -10.07
CA SER A 32 -28.21 21.95 -10.57
C SER A 32 -27.44 22.86 -11.53
N THR A 33 -26.45 23.58 -11.00
CA THR A 33 -25.27 23.89 -11.80
C THR A 33 -24.44 22.61 -11.81
N ALA A 34 -24.27 21.99 -12.96
CA ALA A 34 -23.57 20.71 -13.11
C ALA A 34 -22.20 20.75 -12.44
N HIS A 35 -22.12 20.24 -11.21
CA HIS A 35 -20.86 19.99 -10.53
C HIS A 35 -20.26 18.75 -11.16
N ILE A 36 -19.24 18.95 -11.98
CA ILE A 36 -18.39 17.88 -12.51
C ILE A 36 -17.80 17.16 -11.29
N GLN A 37 -18.39 16.02 -10.89
CA GLN A 37 -17.69 15.06 -10.06
C GLN A 37 -16.57 14.51 -10.92
N THR A 38 -15.35 15.04 -10.75
CA THR A 38 -14.15 14.38 -11.27
C THR A 38 -14.16 12.96 -10.72
N PRO A 39 -14.23 11.92 -11.58
CA PRO A 39 -14.18 10.54 -11.11
C PRO A 39 -12.88 10.37 -10.32
N LEU A 40 -12.93 9.63 -9.20
CA LEU A 40 -11.71 9.25 -8.50
C LEU A 40 -10.73 8.67 -9.52
N PRO A 41 -9.45 9.06 -9.52
CA PRO A 41 -8.46 8.43 -10.38
C PRO A 41 -8.39 6.95 -9.99
N SER A 42 -9.06 6.11 -10.78
CA SER A 42 -9.09 4.66 -10.60
C SER A 42 -7.84 4.00 -11.20
N VAL A 43 -6.99 4.80 -11.83
CA VAL A 43 -5.77 4.41 -12.52
C VAL A 43 -4.64 5.23 -11.93
N CYS A 44 -3.53 4.56 -11.68
CA CYS A 44 -2.34 5.17 -11.13
C CYS A 44 -1.73 6.11 -12.16
N GLU A 45 -1.56 7.37 -11.77
CA GLU A 45 -0.96 8.40 -12.61
C GLU A 45 0.57 8.27 -12.67
N SER A 46 1.18 7.61 -11.68
CA SER A 46 2.62 7.38 -11.56
C SER A 46 2.95 6.01 -10.96
N ASP A 47 4.16 5.55 -11.29
CA ASP A 47 4.82 4.38 -10.69
C ASP A 47 5.79 4.84 -9.61
N ASP A 48 5.50 4.48 -8.37
CA ASP A 48 6.27 4.90 -7.18
C ASP A 48 6.72 3.68 -6.37
N PRO A 49 7.77 3.81 -5.53
CA PRO A 49 8.14 2.78 -4.57
C PRO A 49 6.97 2.46 -3.62
N LEU A 50 6.63 1.18 -3.49
CA LEU A 50 5.48 0.72 -2.70
C LEU A 50 5.75 0.68 -1.20
N GLY A 51 7.01 0.82 -0.79
CA GLY A 51 7.36 1.25 0.55
C GLY A 51 8.35 0.36 1.29
N MET A 52 9.14 -0.45 0.59
CA MET A 52 10.26 -1.15 1.20
C MET A 52 11.33 -0.16 1.67
N ILE A 53 11.69 0.82 0.84
CA ILE A 53 12.67 1.87 1.14
C ILE A 53 12.13 2.84 2.19
N SER A 54 10.90 3.31 2.01
CA SER A 54 10.29 4.32 2.90
C SER A 54 9.94 3.79 4.28
N GLY A 55 9.89 2.47 4.47
CA GLY A 55 9.43 1.83 5.70
C GLY A 55 7.91 1.82 5.86
N SER A 56 7.14 2.25 4.84
CA SER A 56 5.67 2.15 4.85
C SER A 56 5.20 0.69 4.83
N ILE A 57 6.00 -0.22 4.29
CA ILE A 57 5.88 -1.66 4.52
C ILE A 57 6.65 -1.98 5.80
N ALA A 58 5.94 -2.39 6.85
CA ALA A 58 6.52 -2.69 8.15
C ALA A 58 7.25 -4.04 8.17
N ASP A 59 8.15 -4.24 9.14
CA ASP A 59 9.00 -5.45 9.20
C ASP A 59 8.18 -6.75 9.29
N TRP A 60 7.05 -6.74 10.01
CA TRP A 60 6.18 -7.91 10.13
C TRP A 60 5.48 -8.30 8.81
N GLN A 61 5.45 -7.40 7.83
CA GLN A 61 4.90 -7.65 6.50
C GLN A 61 5.88 -8.36 5.57
N ILE A 62 7.13 -8.57 6.01
CA ILE A 62 8.18 -9.20 5.23
C ILE A 62 8.49 -10.56 5.87
N THR A 63 8.31 -11.63 5.11
CA THR A 63 8.58 -13.01 5.57
C THR A 63 9.39 -13.76 4.53
N ALA A 64 10.03 -14.85 4.90
CA ALA A 64 10.81 -15.66 3.98
C ALA A 64 10.59 -17.16 4.21
N SER A 65 11.00 -17.99 3.24
CA SER A 65 11.11 -19.44 3.42
C SER A 65 12.08 -19.80 4.54
N SER A 66 13.21 -19.12 4.57
CA SER A 66 14.25 -19.28 5.57
C SER A 66 15.17 -18.07 5.57
N THR A 67 15.87 -17.88 6.70
CA THR A 67 16.84 -16.80 6.85
C THR A 67 18.09 -17.31 7.55
N TYR A 68 19.25 -16.88 7.05
CA TYR A 68 20.55 -17.18 7.63
C TYR A 68 20.59 -16.63 9.06
N PRO A 69 20.94 -17.45 10.08
CA PRO A 69 20.94 -16.99 11.46
C PRO A 69 21.84 -15.77 11.64
N SER A 70 21.33 -14.74 12.32
CA SER A 70 22.08 -13.50 12.59
C SER A 70 23.34 -13.73 13.42
N THR A 71 23.43 -14.85 14.14
CA THR A 71 24.62 -15.30 14.87
C THR A 71 25.75 -15.76 13.95
N TRP A 72 25.44 -16.22 12.74
CA TRP A 72 26.42 -16.70 11.77
C TRP A 72 26.83 -15.62 10.78
N ALA A 73 25.88 -14.76 10.38
CA ALA A 73 26.13 -13.60 9.54
C ALA A 73 25.34 -12.40 10.05
N LYS A 74 26.06 -11.39 10.56
CA LYS A 74 25.43 -10.13 10.99
C LYS A 74 24.74 -9.48 9.79
N GLY A 75 23.57 -8.89 10.01
CA GLY A 75 22.83 -8.16 8.99
C GLY A 75 21.85 -9.00 8.17
N CYS A 76 21.90 -10.33 8.25
CA CYS A 76 20.92 -11.21 7.61
C CYS A 76 19.59 -11.21 8.38
N SER A 77 18.55 -10.62 7.78
CA SER A 77 17.17 -10.61 8.27
C SER A 77 16.22 -10.22 7.14
N GLU A 78 14.99 -10.74 7.16
CA GLU A 78 13.88 -10.35 6.28
C GLU A 78 13.65 -8.84 6.31
N ALA A 79 13.68 -8.22 7.50
CA ALA A 79 13.51 -6.78 7.69
C ALA A 79 14.59 -5.94 6.99
N ASN A 80 15.76 -6.54 6.73
CA ASN A 80 16.87 -5.90 6.04
C ASN A 80 16.82 -6.06 4.52
N ALA A 81 15.81 -6.75 3.96
CA ALA A 81 15.63 -6.93 2.52
C ALA A 81 15.22 -5.64 1.76
N ARG A 82 15.60 -4.46 2.25
CA ARG A 82 15.20 -3.17 1.71
C ARG A 82 16.37 -2.58 0.92
N LEU A 83 16.09 -1.96 -0.23
CA LEU A 83 17.12 -1.27 -1.01
C LEU A 83 17.81 -0.18 -0.18
N PHE A 84 19.08 0.08 -0.49
CA PHE A 84 19.90 1.14 0.11
C PHE A 84 20.10 1.01 1.63
N ARG A 85 19.83 -0.15 2.22
CA ARG A 85 20.26 -0.47 3.59
C ARG A 85 21.78 -0.45 3.70
N GLU A 86 22.27 -0.28 4.92
CA GLU A 86 23.70 -0.32 5.23
C GLU A 86 24.34 -1.60 4.67
N ASN A 87 25.53 -1.47 4.10
CA ASN A 87 26.29 -2.57 3.52
C ASN A 87 26.44 -3.74 4.51
N GLY A 88 26.22 -4.97 4.03
CA GLY A 88 26.16 -6.17 4.88
C GLY A 88 24.76 -6.49 5.41
N MET A 89 23.79 -5.57 5.33
CA MET A 89 22.40 -5.84 5.69
C MET A 89 21.58 -6.24 4.46
N ALA A 90 20.94 -7.41 4.50
CA ALA A 90 20.04 -7.91 3.47
C ALA A 90 19.16 -9.04 4.04
N TRP A 91 18.19 -9.52 3.26
CA TRP A 91 17.75 -10.89 3.47
C TRP A 91 18.80 -11.83 2.88
N CYS A 92 19.17 -12.85 3.65
CA CYS A 92 20.05 -13.92 3.21
C CYS A 92 19.32 -15.22 3.47
N ALA A 93 19.10 -16.05 2.45
CA ALA A 93 18.43 -17.33 2.64
C ALA A 93 19.28 -18.25 3.54
N LYS A 94 18.67 -19.16 4.32
CA LYS A 94 19.46 -20.11 5.13
C LYS A 94 20.19 -21.12 4.25
N PHE A 95 19.51 -21.59 3.20
CA PHE A 95 20.01 -22.63 2.31
C PHE A 95 20.36 -22.05 0.94
N LYS A 96 21.39 -22.61 0.29
CA LYS A 96 21.75 -22.29 -1.10
C LYS A 96 20.88 -23.12 -2.04
N SER A 97 19.60 -22.79 -2.13
CA SER A 97 18.60 -23.54 -2.90
C SER A 97 17.73 -22.60 -3.75
N SER A 98 17.31 -23.06 -4.92
CA SER A 98 16.33 -22.36 -5.78
C SER A 98 14.88 -22.45 -5.29
N SER A 99 14.66 -23.09 -4.12
CA SER A 99 13.36 -23.14 -3.43
C SER A 99 13.15 -21.99 -2.44
N GLU A 100 14.16 -21.12 -2.25
CA GLU A 100 14.12 -20.04 -1.28
C GLU A 100 13.38 -18.83 -1.84
N TRP A 101 12.52 -18.23 -1.01
CA TRP A 101 11.70 -17.09 -1.37
C TRP A 101 11.60 -16.04 -0.26
N LEU A 102 11.40 -14.80 -0.68
CA LEU A 102 11.03 -13.66 0.18
C LEU A 102 9.64 -13.19 -0.21
N GLN A 103 8.73 -13.11 0.76
CA GLN A 103 7.36 -12.64 0.60
C GLN A 103 7.21 -11.23 1.19
N ILE A 104 6.48 -10.38 0.47
CA ILE A 104 6.12 -9.03 0.87
C ILE A 104 4.60 -8.92 0.87
N ASP A 105 4.01 -8.59 2.02
CA ASP A 105 2.61 -8.19 2.14
C ASP A 105 2.47 -6.67 1.96
N LEU A 106 1.80 -6.24 0.89
CA LEU A 106 1.56 -4.82 0.60
C LEU A 106 0.47 -4.20 1.50
N GLY A 107 -0.20 -5.01 2.32
CA GLY A 107 -1.27 -4.67 3.26
C GLY A 107 -2.62 -4.53 2.56
N VAL A 108 -2.65 -3.78 1.45
CA VAL A 108 -3.80 -3.68 0.54
C VAL A 108 -3.37 -4.01 -0.88
N ARG A 109 -4.34 -4.40 -1.71
CA ARG A 109 -4.10 -4.72 -3.11
C ARG A 109 -3.44 -3.54 -3.84
N ALA A 110 -2.36 -3.82 -4.54
CA ALA A 110 -1.60 -2.88 -5.35
C ALA A 110 -1.60 -3.31 -6.81
N LEU A 111 -1.35 -2.35 -7.70
CA LEU A 111 -0.87 -2.64 -9.04
C LEU A 111 0.65 -2.54 -9.00
N VAL A 112 1.35 -3.64 -9.28
CA VAL A 112 2.82 -3.71 -9.31
C VAL A 112 3.25 -3.72 -10.77
N THR A 113 4.14 -2.80 -11.13
CA THR A 113 4.63 -2.56 -12.49
C THR A 113 6.12 -2.84 -12.63
N GLY A 114 6.85 -2.94 -11.52
CA GLY A 114 8.27 -3.26 -11.56
C GLY A 114 8.82 -3.75 -10.23
N ILE A 115 10.03 -4.27 -10.30
CA ILE A 115 10.80 -4.80 -9.16
C ILE A 115 12.21 -4.26 -9.30
N MET A 116 12.73 -3.70 -8.22
CA MET A 116 14.11 -3.26 -8.14
C MET A 116 14.86 -4.16 -7.17
N THR A 117 16.04 -4.66 -7.55
CA THR A 117 16.85 -5.57 -6.73
C THR A 117 18.27 -5.04 -6.53
N GLN A 118 18.86 -5.35 -5.38
CA GLN A 118 20.25 -5.06 -5.05
C GLN A 118 20.83 -6.24 -4.25
N GLY A 119 22.13 -6.46 -4.36
CA GLY A 119 22.83 -7.44 -3.52
C GLY A 119 23.00 -6.99 -2.07
N ARG A 120 23.86 -7.70 -1.32
CA ARG A 120 24.11 -7.41 0.10
C ARG A 120 24.94 -6.13 0.36
N GLY A 121 25.47 -5.50 -0.68
CA GLY A 121 26.26 -4.27 -0.59
C GLY A 121 27.65 -4.45 0.02
N ASP A 122 28.17 -5.67 0.16
CA ASP A 122 29.51 -5.91 0.73
C ASP A 122 30.50 -6.52 -0.27
N GLY A 123 30.07 -6.69 -1.52
CA GLY A 123 30.89 -7.23 -2.61
C GLY A 123 30.92 -8.75 -2.68
N SER A 124 30.25 -9.47 -1.77
CA SER A 124 30.34 -10.94 -1.72
C SER A 124 29.13 -11.64 -2.32
N GLU A 125 27.92 -11.17 -2.01
CA GLU A 125 26.69 -11.95 -2.21
C GLU A 125 25.59 -11.16 -2.93
N TRP A 126 24.95 -11.80 -3.92
CA TRP A 126 23.77 -11.30 -4.63
C TRP A 126 23.04 -12.40 -5.40
N VAL A 127 21.75 -12.20 -5.65
CA VAL A 127 20.94 -13.04 -6.54
C VAL A 127 21.14 -12.60 -8.00
N THR A 128 21.46 -13.55 -8.89
CA THR A 128 21.72 -13.30 -10.31
C THR A 128 20.52 -13.56 -11.20
N SER A 129 19.57 -14.39 -10.77
CA SER A 129 18.26 -14.50 -11.42
C SER A 129 17.19 -14.99 -10.44
N PHE A 130 15.94 -14.63 -10.72
CA PHE A 130 14.81 -14.91 -9.84
C PHE A 130 13.50 -15.07 -10.62
N MET A 131 12.50 -15.67 -9.98
CA MET A 131 11.12 -15.74 -10.47
C MET A 131 10.20 -15.01 -9.50
N VAL A 132 9.03 -14.62 -9.99
CA VAL A 132 8.05 -13.86 -9.18
C VAL A 132 6.73 -14.59 -9.17
N SER A 133 6.18 -14.80 -7.98
CA SER A 133 4.78 -15.20 -7.83
C SER A 133 4.00 -14.19 -7.00
N TYR A 134 2.69 -14.14 -7.22
CA TYR A 134 1.82 -13.16 -6.60
C TYR A 134 0.49 -13.79 -6.20
N SER A 135 -0.16 -13.17 -5.22
CA SER A 135 -1.41 -13.67 -4.64
C SER A 135 -2.23 -12.52 -4.04
N ASP A 136 -3.55 -12.72 -3.97
CA ASP A 136 -4.47 -11.85 -3.22
C ASP A 136 -4.76 -12.40 -1.80
N ASP A 137 -4.56 -13.71 -1.56
CA ASP A 137 -4.95 -14.42 -0.34
C ASP A 137 -3.80 -15.12 0.41
N ALA A 138 -2.58 -15.08 -0.14
CA ALA A 138 -1.38 -15.79 0.31
C ALA A 138 -1.49 -17.34 0.30
N ILE A 139 -2.56 -17.89 -0.28
CA ILE A 139 -2.80 -19.34 -0.38
C ILE A 139 -2.62 -19.78 -1.83
N HIS A 140 -3.28 -19.11 -2.77
CA HIS A 140 -3.22 -19.40 -4.19
C HIS A 140 -2.23 -18.47 -4.87
N TRP A 141 -1.14 -19.03 -5.39
CA TRP A 141 -0.05 -18.29 -6.00
C TRP A 141 -0.04 -18.48 -7.51
N LYS A 142 0.14 -17.38 -8.24
CA LYS A 142 0.36 -17.37 -9.68
C LYS A 142 1.76 -16.86 -9.97
N PHE A 143 2.47 -17.50 -10.90
CA PHE A 143 3.76 -17.00 -11.37
C PHE A 143 3.54 -15.99 -12.50
N ILE A 144 4.41 -14.99 -12.57
CA ILE A 144 4.52 -14.16 -13.79
C ILE A 144 5.05 -15.06 -14.89
N THR A 145 4.41 -15.00 -16.06
CA THR A 145 4.80 -15.80 -17.22
C THR A 145 5.46 -14.95 -18.30
N ASP A 146 6.28 -15.60 -19.13
CA ASP A 146 6.79 -15.01 -20.36
C ASP A 146 5.74 -15.05 -21.49
N GLN A 147 6.12 -14.56 -22.67
CA GLN A 147 5.30 -14.59 -23.89
C GLN A 147 4.93 -16.01 -24.37
N TYR A 148 5.56 -17.05 -23.82
CA TYR A 148 5.34 -18.46 -24.14
C TYR A 148 4.60 -19.20 -23.01
N ALA A 149 4.03 -18.47 -22.04
CA ALA A 149 3.33 -19.01 -20.88
C ALA A 149 4.18 -19.87 -19.92
N ASN A 150 5.51 -19.78 -20.00
CA ASN A 150 6.42 -20.39 -19.04
C ASN A 150 6.67 -19.43 -17.86
N GLN A 151 7.10 -19.96 -16.70
CA GLN A 151 7.49 -19.11 -15.57
C GLN A 151 8.63 -18.17 -15.99
N LYS A 152 8.41 -16.86 -15.87
CA LYS A 152 9.38 -15.85 -16.29
C LYS A 152 10.56 -15.81 -15.31
N ILE A 153 11.75 -16.05 -15.85
CA ILE A 153 13.02 -15.86 -15.15
C ILE A 153 13.49 -14.43 -15.42
N PHE A 154 13.62 -13.64 -14.37
CA PHE A 154 14.13 -12.28 -14.41
C PHE A 154 15.64 -12.29 -14.21
N GLU A 155 16.34 -11.44 -14.96
CA GLU A 155 17.75 -11.16 -14.73
C GLU A 155 17.91 -10.31 -13.46
N GLY A 156 18.66 -10.84 -12.50
CA GLY A 156 18.99 -10.20 -11.25
C GLY A 156 20.22 -9.31 -11.34
N ASN A 157 20.96 -9.24 -10.24
CA ASN A 157 22.12 -8.38 -10.10
C ASN A 157 23.39 -9.01 -10.68
N THR A 158 24.29 -8.16 -11.17
CA THR A 158 25.63 -8.55 -11.64
C THR A 158 26.71 -8.33 -10.58
N ASP A 159 26.39 -7.56 -9.54
CA ASP A 159 27.28 -7.26 -8.41
C ASP A 159 26.46 -7.02 -7.13
N SER A 160 27.15 -6.75 -6.02
CA SER A 160 26.52 -6.59 -4.71
C SER A 160 25.91 -5.21 -4.46
N PHE A 161 26.25 -4.18 -5.25
CA PHE A 161 26.00 -2.77 -4.95
C PHE A 161 24.98 -2.11 -5.89
N THR A 162 25.00 -2.44 -7.17
CA THR A 162 24.18 -1.78 -8.19
C THR A 162 22.72 -2.21 -8.08
N VAL A 163 21.82 -1.26 -8.30
CA VAL A 163 20.38 -1.54 -8.35
C VAL A 163 20.03 -1.96 -9.77
N LYS A 164 19.37 -3.12 -9.89
CA LYS A 164 18.82 -3.63 -11.14
C LYS A 164 17.32 -3.39 -11.14
N HIS A 165 16.83 -2.75 -12.21
CA HIS A 165 15.40 -2.52 -12.42
C HIS A 165 14.86 -3.59 -13.39
N ASN A 166 13.73 -4.19 -13.03
CA ASN A 166 12.98 -5.13 -13.85
C ASN A 166 11.52 -4.65 -13.93
N TYR A 167 11.16 -4.01 -15.03
CA TYR A 167 9.76 -3.67 -15.31
C TYR A 167 9.01 -4.89 -15.84
N LEU A 168 7.74 -4.99 -15.46
CA LEU A 168 6.85 -6.06 -15.91
C LEU A 168 6.22 -5.65 -17.23
N ASP A 169 6.20 -6.58 -18.20
CA ASP A 169 5.54 -6.36 -19.49
C ASP A 169 4.03 -6.13 -19.29
N GLU A 170 3.46 -6.89 -18.33
CA GLU A 170 2.10 -6.73 -17.87
C GLU A 170 2.08 -6.43 -16.36
N PRO A 171 1.47 -5.30 -15.93
CA PRO A 171 1.28 -4.99 -14.52
C PRO A 171 0.43 -6.06 -13.81
N ILE A 172 0.86 -6.46 -12.61
CA ILE A 172 0.13 -7.45 -11.80
C ILE A 172 -0.71 -6.76 -10.72
N LYS A 173 -1.91 -7.27 -10.46
CA LYS A 173 -2.75 -6.83 -9.33
C LYS A 173 -2.67 -7.86 -8.22
N ALA A 174 -2.08 -7.49 -7.09
CA ALA A 174 -1.87 -8.41 -5.97
C ALA A 174 -1.75 -7.67 -4.64
N ARG A 175 -1.99 -8.40 -3.54
CA ARG A 175 -1.61 -7.96 -2.18
C ARG A 175 -0.26 -8.53 -1.76
N PHE A 176 0.03 -9.77 -2.14
CA PHE A 176 1.25 -10.47 -1.76
C PHE A 176 2.12 -10.72 -2.98
N VAL A 177 3.42 -10.49 -2.83
CA VAL A 177 4.42 -10.77 -3.86
C VAL A 177 5.53 -11.62 -3.24
N LYS A 178 5.93 -12.69 -3.94
CA LYS A 178 7.07 -13.54 -3.59
C LYS A 178 8.15 -13.45 -4.66
N ILE A 179 9.37 -13.19 -4.20
CA ILE A 179 10.59 -13.27 -5.02
C ILE A 179 11.25 -14.61 -4.72
N HIS A 180 11.28 -15.49 -5.71
CA HIS A 180 11.90 -16.82 -5.63
C HIS A 180 13.30 -16.75 -6.22
N THR A 181 14.31 -17.05 -5.42
CA THR A 181 15.69 -17.09 -5.91
C THR A 181 15.88 -18.26 -6.88
N TYR A 182 16.60 -18.04 -7.98
CA TYR A 182 16.87 -19.10 -8.97
C TYR A 182 18.36 -19.39 -9.07
N THR A 183 19.18 -18.37 -9.36
CA THR A 183 20.65 -18.46 -9.29
C THR A 183 21.24 -17.29 -8.52
N TRP A 184 22.45 -17.45 -7.98
CA TRP A 184 23.12 -16.45 -7.15
C TRP A 184 24.64 -16.53 -7.29
N HIS A 185 25.31 -15.47 -6.88
CA HIS A 185 26.76 -15.44 -6.67
C HIS A 185 27.08 -15.62 -5.19
N ASN A 186 27.92 -16.61 -4.86
CA ASN A 186 28.30 -17.06 -3.51
C ASN A 186 27.16 -17.54 -2.60
N HIS A 187 26.15 -16.71 -2.34
CA HIS A 187 25.00 -17.01 -1.47
C HIS A 187 23.75 -16.22 -1.91
N PRO A 188 22.52 -16.79 -1.79
CA PRO A 188 21.30 -16.05 -2.10
C PRO A 188 21.04 -14.96 -1.06
N SER A 189 21.45 -13.74 -1.40
CA SER A 189 21.25 -12.53 -0.59
C SER A 189 20.65 -11.42 -1.45
N LEU A 190 19.62 -10.75 -0.94
CA LEU A 190 18.79 -9.85 -1.73
C LEU A 190 18.25 -8.69 -0.88
N ARG A 191 18.23 -7.52 -1.51
CA ARG A 191 17.43 -6.35 -1.14
C ARG A 191 16.48 -6.04 -2.29
N VAL A 192 15.27 -5.61 -1.97
CA VAL A 192 14.21 -5.43 -2.96
C VAL A 192 13.35 -4.20 -2.66
N GLU A 193 12.84 -3.58 -3.72
CA GLU A 193 11.73 -2.63 -3.69
C GLU A 193 10.73 -3.03 -4.79
N LEU A 194 9.44 -2.84 -4.50
CA LEU A 194 8.38 -3.05 -5.47
C LEU A 194 7.91 -1.69 -5.98
N VAL A 195 7.67 -1.60 -7.28
CA VAL A 195 7.28 -0.36 -7.96
C VAL A 195 5.86 -0.50 -8.46
N GLY A 196 5.08 0.56 -8.31
CA GLY A 196 3.72 0.64 -8.82
C GLY A 196 2.91 1.60 -7.99
N CYS A 197 1.69 1.20 -7.62
CA CYS A 197 0.76 2.08 -6.94
C CYS A 197 -0.32 1.33 -6.16
N GLN A 198 -0.91 2.03 -5.18
CA GLN A 198 -1.99 1.53 -4.34
C GLN A 198 -3.17 2.51 -4.32
N PRO A 199 -4.18 2.35 -5.20
CA PRO A 199 -5.35 3.23 -5.24
C PRO A 199 -6.05 3.32 -3.87
N CYS A 200 -6.10 2.22 -3.11
CA CYS A 200 -6.73 2.18 -1.79
C CYS A 200 -5.93 2.91 -0.69
N LYS A 201 -4.68 3.32 -0.93
CA LYS A 201 -3.91 4.17 -0.02
C LYS A 201 -3.96 5.65 -0.42
N GLN A 202 -4.64 6.00 -1.51
CA GLN A 202 -4.76 7.37 -1.95
C GLN A 202 -5.59 8.20 -0.96
N LEU A 203 -5.12 9.40 -0.65
CA LEU A 203 -5.78 10.31 0.27
C LEU A 203 -7.06 10.87 -0.37
N LEU A 204 -8.21 10.36 0.07
CA LEU A 204 -9.52 10.83 -0.41
C LEU A 204 -10.01 12.08 0.33
N GLY A 205 -9.46 12.35 1.52
CA GLY A 205 -9.83 13.48 2.39
C GLY A 205 -9.20 14.81 1.99
N ILE A 206 -9.12 15.13 0.70
CA ILE A 206 -8.58 16.40 0.19
C ILE A 206 -9.54 16.99 -0.84
N PRO A 207 -9.76 18.31 -0.88
CA PRO A 207 -10.46 18.94 -1.99
C PRO A 207 -9.72 18.71 -3.33
N PRO A 208 -10.42 18.56 -4.46
CA PRO A 208 -11.87 18.63 -4.65
C PRO A 208 -12.60 17.29 -4.38
N TYR A 209 -11.87 16.23 -4.04
CA TYR A 209 -12.41 14.87 -3.88
C TYR A 209 -13.30 14.71 -2.65
N ALA A 210 -12.95 15.38 -1.54
CA ALA A 210 -13.77 15.45 -0.35
C ALA A 210 -14.44 16.82 -0.18
N ARG A 211 -15.72 16.79 0.20
CA ARG A 211 -16.45 17.95 0.74
C ARG A 211 -16.55 17.81 2.24
N PHE A 212 -16.22 18.87 2.97
CA PHE A 212 -16.22 18.88 4.42
C PHE A 212 -17.44 19.65 4.93
N ALA A 213 -18.29 18.95 5.68
CA ALA A 213 -19.37 19.54 6.47
C ALA A 213 -19.14 19.19 7.94
N ALA A 214 -19.67 20.00 8.84
CA ALA A 214 -19.55 19.76 10.28
C ALA A 214 -20.87 20.08 10.98
N SER A 215 -21.13 19.37 12.09
CA SER A 215 -22.32 19.58 12.93
C SER A 215 -22.39 21.00 13.52
N SER A 216 -21.23 21.59 13.82
CA SER A 216 -21.14 22.99 14.25
C SER A 216 -19.81 23.61 13.83
N SER A 217 -19.75 24.93 13.73
CA SER A 217 -18.50 25.68 13.53
C SER A 217 -18.54 26.99 14.28
N ARG A 218 -17.37 27.47 14.73
CA ARG A 218 -17.25 28.81 15.32
C ARG A 218 -17.67 29.87 14.30
N GLY A 219 -18.43 30.87 14.76
CA GLY A 219 -19.02 31.88 13.88
C GLY A 219 -18.00 32.76 13.17
N LYS A 220 -18.34 33.28 11.99
CA LYS A 220 -17.46 34.04 11.06
C LYS A 220 -16.71 35.24 11.65
N ARG A 221 -17.14 35.78 12.81
CA ARG A 221 -16.43 36.86 13.52
C ARG A 221 -15.19 36.37 14.27
N ALA A 222 -15.11 35.08 14.59
CA ALA A 222 -13.99 34.43 15.24
C ALA A 222 -13.15 33.65 14.20
N GLN A 223 -12.34 34.38 13.44
CA GLN A 223 -11.20 33.94 12.61
C GLN A 223 -11.50 33.11 11.34
N ARG A 224 -10.89 33.55 10.21
CA ARG A 224 -10.90 32.93 8.87
C ARG A 224 -10.18 31.58 8.79
N SER A 225 -9.80 31.00 9.93
CA SER A 225 -8.98 29.80 10.07
C SER A 225 -9.70 28.61 10.73
N CYS A 226 -10.99 28.77 11.08
CA CYS A 226 -11.79 27.83 11.85
C CYS A 226 -13.05 27.38 11.08
N MET A 227 -12.91 26.90 9.85
CA MET A 227 -14.05 26.49 9.00
C MET A 227 -13.96 25.01 8.62
N PRO A 228 -15.08 24.29 8.43
CA PRO A 228 -15.07 22.88 8.05
C PRO A 228 -14.26 22.58 6.78
N GLU A 229 -14.32 23.48 5.80
CA GLU A 229 -13.57 23.41 4.53
C GLU A 229 -12.04 23.31 4.72
N TYR A 230 -11.51 23.77 5.85
CA TYR A 230 -10.09 23.70 6.19
C TYR A 230 -9.73 22.44 6.99
N GLY A 231 -10.66 21.50 7.19
CA GLY A 231 -10.45 20.27 7.95
C GLY A 231 -9.61 19.19 7.25
N HIS A 232 -9.03 19.47 6.09
CA HIS A 232 -8.14 18.53 5.39
C HIS A 232 -6.68 18.70 5.83
N TYR A 233 -5.89 17.62 5.76
CA TYR A 233 -4.54 17.60 6.33
C TYR A 233 -3.55 18.59 5.65
N LEU A 234 -3.77 18.97 4.39
CA LEU A 234 -2.93 19.96 3.68
C LEU A 234 -3.17 21.41 4.13
N SER A 235 -4.23 21.68 4.88
CA SER A 235 -4.59 23.03 5.29
C SER A 235 -3.68 23.51 6.42
N ASN A 236 -3.21 24.76 6.36
CA ASN A 236 -2.57 25.43 7.49
C ASN A 236 -3.59 26.04 8.50
N LYS A 237 -4.87 25.79 8.25
CA LYS A 237 -6.04 26.16 9.07
C LYS A 237 -6.74 24.87 9.52
N GLY A 238 -7.82 24.99 10.29
CA GLY A 238 -8.57 23.83 10.72
C GLY A 238 -10.06 24.08 10.90
N TRP A 239 -10.72 23.09 11.45
CA TRP A 239 -12.11 23.19 11.90
C TRP A 239 -12.17 23.32 13.41
N CYS A 240 -13.06 24.20 13.89
CA CYS A 240 -13.24 24.49 15.31
C CYS A 240 -14.73 24.35 15.67
N PRO A 241 -15.13 23.41 16.55
CA PRO A 241 -16.52 23.25 16.94
C PRO A 241 -17.01 24.45 17.75
N LYS A 242 -18.33 24.72 17.68
CA LYS A 242 -18.94 25.86 18.40
C LYS A 242 -18.97 25.64 19.91
N ARG A 243 -19.14 24.38 20.34
CA ARG A 243 -19.13 23.92 21.74
C ARG A 243 -18.15 22.75 21.85
N GLN A 244 -17.64 22.54 23.06
CA GLN A 244 -16.70 21.45 23.36
C GLN A 244 -17.39 20.48 24.32
N ASP A 245 -18.42 19.81 23.80
CA ASP A 245 -19.22 18.80 24.47
C ASP A 245 -18.91 17.41 23.92
N SER A 246 -18.81 16.42 24.81
CA SER A 246 -18.72 15.01 24.46
C SER A 246 -20.12 14.41 24.37
N GLU A 247 -20.86 14.65 23.29
CA GLU A 247 -22.11 13.92 23.04
C GLU A 247 -21.80 12.47 22.61
N PHE A 248 -21.45 11.63 23.59
CA PHE A 248 -21.77 10.20 23.52
C PHE A 248 -23.06 10.04 24.34
N PRO A 249 -24.21 9.73 23.73
CA PRO A 249 -25.37 9.33 24.51
C PRO A 249 -25.00 8.03 25.21
N LEU A 250 -24.73 8.13 26.52
CA LEU A 250 -24.63 6.97 27.40
C LEU A 250 -25.95 6.21 27.27
N ILE A 251 -25.92 5.05 26.61
CA ILE A 251 -27.00 4.07 26.68
C ILE A 251 -27.08 3.68 28.16
N GLN A 252 -27.99 4.31 28.89
CA GLN A 252 -28.40 3.89 30.22
C GLN A 252 -28.93 2.46 30.06
N LYS A 253 -28.15 1.48 30.53
CA LYS A 253 -28.62 0.11 30.73
C LYS A 253 -29.72 0.16 31.79
N ASN A 254 -30.94 -0.17 31.38
CA ASN A 254 -31.95 -0.76 32.28
C ASN A 254 -31.82 -2.27 32.20
#